data_AF-A0AAV8VI51-F1
#
_entry.id   AF-A0AAV8VI51-F1
#
_cell.length_a   1.000
_cell.length_b   1.000
_cell.length_c   1.000
_cell.angle_alpha   90.00
_cell.angle_beta   90.00
_cell.angle_gamma   90.00
#
_symmetry.space_group_name_H-M   'P 1'
#
loop_
_entity.id
_entity.type
_entity.pdbx_description
1 polymer ?
#
loop_
_entity_poly.entity_id
_entity_poly.type
_entity_poly.pdbx_seq_one_letter_code
_entity_poly.pdbx_strand_id
1 'polypeptide(L)'
;MFARFRQAYYEKENEPVFTPKQFKDIATIVYIDCSRQKEAIQSGAVVLRIELETKDNVPKDTAAYCLVLHGKLHSYNPLTKIVKQE
;
A
#
# COMPACT_ATOMS: atom_id res chain seq x y z
N MET A 1 -9.25 -0.77 -5.35
CA MET A 1 -8.40 -1.67 -4.53
C MET A 1 -8.88 -1.74 -3.08
N PHE A 2 -9.06 -0.61 -2.39
CA PHE A 2 -9.51 -0.56 -0.98
C PHE A 2 -10.94 -1.07 -0.71
N ALA A 3 -11.88 -0.87 -1.63
CA ALA A 3 -13.29 -1.23 -1.40
C ALA A 3 -13.51 -2.76 -1.31
N ARG A 4 -12.75 -3.54 -2.10
CA ARG A 4 -12.79 -5.01 -2.07
C ARG A 4 -12.18 -5.62 -0.80
N PHE A 5 -11.15 -5.00 -0.25
CA PHE A 5 -10.55 -5.45 1.02
C PHE A 5 -11.54 -5.33 2.18
N ARG A 6 -12.25 -4.20 2.28
CA ARG A 6 -13.23 -3.96 3.34
C ARG A 6 -14.36 -4.99 3.32
N GLN A 7 -14.86 -5.32 2.13
CA GLN A 7 -15.88 -6.34 1.96
C GLN A 7 -15.40 -7.73 2.42
N ALA A 8 -14.20 -8.13 2.00
CA ALA A 8 -13.67 -9.47 2.31
C ALA A 8 -13.26 -9.65 3.78
N TYR A 9 -12.76 -8.59 4.44
CA TYR A 9 -12.22 -8.69 5.81
C TYR A 9 -13.23 -8.36 6.90
N TYR A 10 -14.13 -7.40 6.67
CA TYR A 10 -15.11 -6.94 7.68
C TYR A 10 -16.54 -7.39 7.39
N GLU A 11 -16.77 -8.20 6.34
CA GLU A 11 -18.09 -8.67 5.91
C GLU A 11 -19.11 -7.53 5.67
N LYS A 12 -18.61 -6.36 5.25
CA LYS A 12 -19.44 -5.19 4.95
C LYS A 12 -19.71 -5.05 3.45
N GLU A 13 -20.75 -4.29 3.11
CA GLU A 13 -20.99 -3.95 1.71
C GLU A 13 -19.80 -3.21 1.07
N ASN A 14 -19.67 -3.41 -0.24
CA ASN A 14 -18.59 -2.85 -1.04
C ASN A 14 -18.85 -1.37 -1.30
N GLU A 15 -18.55 -0.54 -0.29
CA GLU A 15 -18.56 0.91 -0.45
C GLU A 15 -17.12 1.41 -0.59
N PRO A 16 -16.80 2.12 -1.67
CA PRO A 16 -15.54 2.83 -1.75
C PRO A 16 -15.50 3.94 -0.69
N VAL A 17 -14.39 4.04 0.04
CA VAL A 17 -14.19 5.10 1.06
C VAL A 17 -14.29 6.50 0.45
N PHE A 18 -13.96 6.64 -0.84
CA PHE A 18 -14.07 7.87 -1.62
C PHE A 18 -14.65 7.57 -3.00
N THR A 19 -15.56 8.43 -3.48
CA THR A 19 -15.96 8.45 -4.89
C THR A 19 -14.76 8.76 -5.79
N PRO A 20 -14.78 8.46 -7.10
CA PRO A 20 -13.67 8.82 -8.00
C PRO A 20 -13.30 10.31 -7.97
N LYS A 21 -14.29 11.19 -7.79
CA LYS A 21 -14.09 12.64 -7.64
C LYS A 21 -13.40 12.97 -6.32
N GLN A 22 -13.93 12.47 -5.20
CA GLN A 22 -13.30 12.62 -3.89
C GLN A 22 -11.89 12.01 -3.84
N PHE A 23 -11.67 10.88 -4.49
CA PHE A 23 -10.34 10.27 -4.57
C PHE A 23 -9.38 11.17 -5.33
N LYS A 24 -9.81 11.81 -6.41
CA LYS A 24 -8.98 12.78 -7.14
C LYS A 24 -8.63 14.01 -6.29
N ASP A 25 -9.55 14.42 -5.41
CA ASP A 25 -9.38 15.61 -4.58
C ASP A 25 -8.68 15.32 -3.23
N ILE A 26 -8.72 14.07 -2.74
CA ILE A 26 -8.31 13.68 -1.38
C ILE A 26 -7.13 12.68 -1.39
N ALA A 27 -7.01 11.84 -2.42
CA ALA A 27 -6.18 10.65 -2.33
C ALA A 27 -4.69 10.87 -2.59
N THR A 28 -3.94 9.89 -2.09
CA THR A 28 -2.49 9.75 -2.07
C THR A 28 -1.82 10.19 -3.37
N ILE A 29 -0.90 11.13 -3.22
CA ILE A 29 -0.14 11.78 -4.31
C ILE A 29 0.61 10.75 -5.17
N VAL A 30 1.05 9.61 -4.59
CA VAL A 30 1.88 8.60 -5.25
C VAL A 30 1.60 7.20 -4.71
N TYR A 31 1.54 6.19 -5.58
CA TYR A 31 1.67 4.77 -5.19
C TYR A 31 2.95 4.19 -5.78
N ILE A 32 3.72 3.43 -4.98
CA ILE A 32 4.94 2.75 -5.41
C ILE A 32 4.71 1.25 -5.25
N ASP A 33 4.53 0.54 -6.36
CA ASP A 33 4.38 -0.91 -6.35
C ASP A 33 5.76 -1.58 -6.33
N CYS A 34 6.11 -2.14 -5.17
CA CYS A 34 7.35 -2.89 -4.96
C CYS A 34 7.20 -4.40 -5.20
N SER A 35 6.08 -4.90 -5.73
CA SER A 35 5.86 -6.34 -5.93
C SER A 35 6.75 -6.97 -6.99
N ARG A 36 7.29 -6.18 -7.92
CA ARG A 36 8.17 -6.63 -9.02
C ARG A 36 9.58 -6.06 -8.89
N GLN A 37 10.28 -6.40 -7.82
CA GLN A 37 11.70 -6.06 -7.67
C GLN A 37 12.58 -6.99 -8.51
N LYS A 38 13.65 -6.45 -9.10
CA LYS A 38 14.70 -7.28 -9.71
C LYS A 38 15.35 -8.14 -8.63
N GLU A 39 15.67 -9.40 -8.94
CA GLU A 39 16.26 -10.37 -8.00
C GLU A 39 17.52 -9.83 -7.30
N ALA A 40 18.29 -8.98 -7.96
CA ALA A 40 19.48 -8.34 -7.40
C ALA A 40 19.22 -7.39 -6.20
N ILE A 41 17.97 -7.00 -5.93
CA ILE A 41 17.57 -6.12 -4.83
C ILE A 41 17.24 -6.93 -3.54
N GLN A 42 17.13 -8.26 -3.64
CA GLN A 42 16.50 -9.10 -2.61
C GLN A 42 17.31 -9.31 -1.32
N SER A 43 18.59 -8.98 -1.26
CA SER A 43 19.43 -9.32 -0.10
C SER A 43 19.77 -8.15 0.85
N GLY A 44 19.32 -6.93 0.55
CA GLY A 44 19.70 -5.72 1.30
C GLY A 44 18.53 -4.81 1.69
N ALA A 45 18.77 -3.92 2.64
CA ALA A 45 17.81 -2.86 2.98
C ALA A 45 17.59 -1.94 1.76
N VAL A 46 16.33 -1.73 1.39
CA VAL A 46 15.95 -0.81 0.30
C VAL A 46 15.69 0.58 0.88
N VAL A 47 16.43 1.57 0.42
CA VAL A 47 16.22 2.99 0.77
C VAL A 47 15.35 3.63 -0.32
N LEU A 48 14.21 4.20 0.07
CA LEU A 48 13.32 4.96 -0.80
C LEU A 48 13.42 6.45 -0.47
N ARG A 49 13.70 7.28 -1.47
CA ARG A 49 13.64 8.75 -1.38
C ARG A 49 12.53 9.23 -2.32
N ILE A 50 11.60 10.02 -1.78
CA ILE A 50 10.48 10.60 -2.52
C ILE A 50 10.64 12.11 -2.46
N GLU A 51 10.69 12.75 -3.63
CA GLU A 51 10.71 14.19 -3.77
C GLU A 51 9.42 14.64 -4.44
N LEU A 52 8.77 15.66 -3.89
CA LEU A 52 7.52 16.21 -4.39
C LEU A 52 7.77 17.65 -4.81
N GLU A 53 7.51 17.93 -6.09
CA GLU A 53 7.51 19.28 -6.63
C GLU A 53 6.06 19.71 -6.88
N THR A 54 5.70 20.90 -6.41
CA THR A 54 4.35 21.45 -6.58
C THR A 54 4.43 22.72 -7.42
N LYS A 55 3.43 22.93 -8.28
CA LYS A 55 3.34 24.15 -9.09
C LYS A 55 3.10 25.40 -8.24
N ASP A 56 2.33 25.24 -7.16
CA ASP A 56 1.96 26.29 -6.23
C ASP A 56 2.53 26.01 -4.83
N ASN A 57 2.55 27.03 -3.96
CA ASN A 57 3.01 26.88 -2.58
C ASN A 57 2.11 25.92 -1.80
N VAL A 58 2.72 25.00 -1.05
CA VAL A 58 2.01 24.10 -0.13
C VAL A 58 1.42 24.94 1.03
N PRO A 59 0.12 24.82 1.34
CA PRO A 59 -0.50 25.57 2.44
C PRO A 59 0.18 25.31 3.79
N LYS A 60 0.09 26.31 4.68
CA LYS A 60 0.52 26.15 6.08
C LYS A 60 -0.24 24.99 6.74
N ASP A 61 0.44 24.25 7.60
CA ASP A 61 -0.10 23.11 8.35
C ASP A 61 -0.48 21.88 7.48
N THR A 62 0.07 21.78 6.27
CA THR A 62 -0.05 20.57 5.45
C THR A 62 0.79 19.42 6.00
N ALA A 63 0.20 18.25 6.18
CA ALA A 63 0.88 17.03 6.58
C ALA A 63 0.87 15.98 5.46
N ALA A 64 2.00 15.28 5.28
CA ALA A 64 2.11 14.13 4.38
C ALA A 64 2.10 12.84 5.19
N TYR A 65 1.25 11.88 4.79
CA TYR A 65 1.17 10.56 5.40
C TYR A 65 1.66 9.50 4.40
N CYS A 66 2.48 8.56 4.87
CA CYS A 66 2.92 7.41 4.09
C CYS A 66 2.40 6.12 4.74
N LEU A 67 1.81 5.24 3.94
CA LEU A 67 1.43 3.90 4.35
C LEU A 67 2.33 2.90 3.62
N VAL A 68 3.19 2.21 4.37
CA VAL A 68 4.04 1.14 3.84
C VAL A 68 3.32 -0.19 4.07
N LEU A 69 2.90 -0.83 2.98
CA LEU A 69 2.34 -2.17 3.02
C LEU A 69 3.43 -3.16 2.64
N HIS A 70 3.90 -3.95 3.60
CA HIS A 70 4.78 -5.08 3.32
C HIS A 70 3.98 -6.38 3.46
N GLY A 71 4.06 -7.25 2.46
CA GLY A 71 3.52 -8.60 2.53
C GLY A 71 4.63 -9.58 2.87
N LYS A 72 4.47 -10.38 3.92
CA LYS A 72 5.20 -11.64 4.05
C LYS A 72 4.28 -12.74 3.54
N LEU A 73 4.75 -13.51 2.57
CA LEU A 73 4.01 -14.68 2.12
C LEU A 73 4.27 -15.80 3.14
N HIS A 74 3.20 -16.38 3.65
CA HIS A 74 3.27 -17.54 4.52
C HIS A 74 2.57 -18.71 3.84
N SER A 75 3.27 -19.82 3.68
CA SER A 75 2.65 -21.08 3.24
C SER A 75 2.34 -21.95 4.46
N TYR A 76 1.06 -22.36 4.57
CA TYR A 76 0.60 -23.29 5.59
C TYR A 76 0.41 -24.68 4.98
N ASN A 77 1.00 -25.70 5.60
CA ASN A 77 0.79 -27.09 5.24
C ASN A 77 -0.18 -27.75 6.26
N PRO A 78 -1.42 -28.10 5.87
CA PRO A 78 -2.40 -28.66 6.79
C PRO A 78 -2.05 -30.04 7.36
N LEU A 79 -1.30 -30.84 6.60
CA LEU A 79 -0.89 -32.19 6.99
C LEU A 79 0.19 -32.16 8.07
N THR A 80 1.14 -31.22 7.96
CA THR A 80 2.23 -31.08 8.94
C THR A 80 1.98 -29.99 9.97
N LYS A 81 0.94 -29.17 9.77
CA LYS A 81 0.62 -27.96 10.54
C LYS A 81 1.76 -26.93 10.57
N ILE A 82 2.69 -27.02 9.63
CA ILE A 82 3.85 -26.12 9.56
C ILE A 82 3.43 -24.86 8.81
N VAL A 83 3.78 -23.71 9.38
CA VAL A 83 3.78 -22.41 8.69
C VAL A 83 5.21 -22.10 8.28
N LYS A 84 5.45 -21.92 6.98
CA LYS A 84 6.72 -21.42 6.46
C LYS A 84 6.53 -19.99 5.99
N GLN A 85 7.49 -19.12 6.30
CA GLN A 85 7.61 -17.84 5.63
C GLN A 85 8.36 -18.09 4.33
N GLU A 86 7.76 -17.72 3.19
CA GLU A 86 8.44 -17.72 1.89
C GLU A 86 9.28 -16.46 1.69
#